data_AF-B4KNP4-F1
#
_entry.id   AF-B4KNP4-F1
#
_cell.length_a   1.000
_cell.length_b   1.000
_cell.length_c   1.000
_cell.angle_alpha   90.00
_cell.angle_beta   90.00
_cell.angle_gamma   90.00
#
_symmetry.space_group_name_H-M   'P 1'
#
loop_
_entity.id
_entity.type
_entity.pdbx_description
1 polymer ?
#
loop_
_entity_poly.entity_id
_entity_poly.type
_entity_poly.pdbx_seq_one_letter_code
_entity_poly.pdbx_strand_id
1 'polypeptide(L)'
;MCKRGTMLKTYIVALIVHAAFAAPATIVPRIQSDNGFQLEPQDDQYTLSIRHPDGKSWREETVQLTPAGVPEVKGIINQAFDDRGATLLVTYEAGPNGYVAKYRYKSNSQPERPIYGILLSSTLLKVAAG
;
A
#
# COMPACT_ATOMS: atom_id res chain seq x y z
N MET A 1 -65.21 6.34 49.07
CA MET A 1 -64.76 5.04 48.54
C MET A 1 -65.55 4.80 47.27
N CYS A 2 -65.00 4.82 46.05
CA CYS A 2 -64.17 3.76 45.47
C CYS A 2 -63.34 4.28 44.26
N LYS A 3 -62.18 3.65 44.05
CA LYS A 3 -61.06 3.96 43.12
C LYS A 3 -61.33 3.55 41.66
N ARG A 4 -60.57 4.19 40.73
CA ARG A 4 -59.79 3.65 39.57
C ARG A 4 -59.84 4.70 38.44
N GLY A 5 -58.77 5.21 37.83
CA GLY A 5 -57.38 4.79 37.74
C GLY A 5 -57.00 4.54 36.27
N THR A 6 -56.21 5.46 35.68
CA THR A 6 -55.23 5.25 34.57
C THR A 6 -55.81 4.83 33.19
N MET A 7 -55.29 5.17 32.00
CA MET A 7 -53.95 5.55 31.54
C MET A 7 -54.04 6.43 30.29
N LEU A 8 -53.38 7.59 30.31
CA LEU A 8 -52.87 8.21 29.07
C LEU A 8 -51.57 7.46 28.72
N LYS A 9 -51.64 6.51 27.79
CA LYS A 9 -50.46 5.79 27.28
C LYS A 9 -49.63 6.74 26.42
N THR A 10 -48.71 7.44 27.06
CA THR A 10 -47.63 8.16 26.36
C THR A 10 -46.68 7.13 25.76
N TYR A 11 -46.71 6.96 24.44
CA TYR A 11 -45.71 6.21 23.70
C TYR A 11 -44.39 7.01 23.75
N ILE A 12 -43.49 6.63 24.65
CA ILE A 12 -42.10 7.12 24.62
C ILE A 12 -41.42 6.41 23.45
N VAL A 13 -41.17 7.19 22.41
CA VAL A 13 -40.41 6.83 21.22
C VAL A 13 -39.03 6.32 21.63
N ALA A 14 -38.67 5.12 21.19
CA ALA A 14 -37.37 4.50 21.43
C ALA A 14 -36.25 5.38 20.81
N LEU A 15 -35.35 5.85 21.66
CA LEU A 15 -34.17 6.59 21.25
C LEU A 15 -33.14 5.57 20.74
N ILE A 16 -33.11 5.33 19.43
CA ILE A 16 -32.08 4.50 18.80
C ILE A 16 -30.78 5.30 18.81
N VAL A 17 -29.95 5.05 19.81
CA VAL A 17 -28.56 5.50 19.84
C VAL A 17 -27.83 4.77 18.72
N HIS A 18 -27.73 5.39 17.55
CA HIS A 18 -26.81 4.97 16.51
C HIS A 18 -25.39 5.33 16.97
N ALA A 19 -24.78 4.46 17.77
CA ALA A 19 -23.34 4.46 17.93
C ALA A 19 -22.72 4.02 16.59
N ALA A 20 -22.48 4.99 15.70
CA ALA A 20 -21.62 4.78 14.56
C ALA A 20 -20.22 4.51 15.12
N PHE A 21 -19.86 3.24 15.26
CA PHE A 21 -18.46 2.85 15.37
C PHE A 21 -17.79 3.33 14.09
N ALA A 22 -17.11 4.47 14.16
CA ALA A 22 -16.23 4.91 13.10
C ALA A 22 -15.16 3.82 12.95
N ALA A 23 -15.26 3.03 11.87
CA ALA A 23 -14.17 2.16 11.49
C ALA A 23 -12.92 3.03 11.33
N PRO A 24 -11.74 2.57 11.77
CA PRO A 24 -10.50 3.32 11.54
C PRO A 24 -10.38 3.61 10.05
N ALA A 25 -10.09 4.86 9.71
CA ALA A 25 -9.96 5.28 8.32
C ALA A 25 -8.78 4.53 7.68
N THR A 26 -9.05 3.67 6.70
CA THR A 26 -7.99 2.99 5.94
C THR A 26 -7.49 3.92 4.84
N ILE A 27 -6.16 4.07 4.71
CA ILE A 27 -5.53 4.98 3.73
C ILE A 27 -5.90 4.63 2.29
N VAL A 28 -6.10 3.34 2.03
CA VAL A 28 -6.48 2.78 0.72
C VAL A 28 -7.53 1.68 0.90
N PRO A 29 -8.36 1.39 -0.12
CA PRO A 29 -9.21 0.22 -0.09
C PRO A 29 -8.39 -1.07 -0.15
N ARG A 30 -8.91 -2.14 0.46
CA ARG A 30 -8.39 -3.49 0.23
C ARG A 30 -8.79 -3.95 -1.18
N ILE A 31 -7.84 -4.43 -1.97
CA ILE A 31 -8.08 -5.01 -3.29
C ILE A 31 -7.42 -6.38 -3.35
N GLN A 32 -8.19 -7.39 -3.76
CA GLN A 32 -7.66 -8.72 -4.04
C GLN A 32 -8.28 -9.20 -5.33
N SER A 33 -7.44 -9.48 -6.33
CA SER A 33 -7.90 -9.84 -7.66
C SER A 33 -7.17 -11.07 -8.19
N ASP A 34 -7.86 -11.83 -9.04
CA ASP A 34 -7.36 -13.10 -9.57
C ASP A 34 -6.25 -12.92 -10.62
N ASN A 35 -6.02 -11.68 -11.07
CA ASN A 35 -4.96 -11.35 -12.04
C ASN A 35 -3.59 -11.09 -11.39
N GLY A 36 -3.45 -11.38 -10.10
CA GLY A 36 -2.21 -11.22 -9.35
C GLY A 36 -1.97 -9.83 -8.77
N PHE A 37 -2.94 -8.90 -8.87
CA PHE A 37 -2.90 -7.60 -8.18
C PHE A 37 -3.55 -7.69 -6.79
N GLN A 38 -2.84 -7.21 -5.78
CA GLN A 38 -3.29 -7.14 -4.39
C GLN A 38 -2.86 -5.83 -3.74
N LEU A 39 -3.77 -5.21 -2.98
CA LEU A 39 -3.53 -4.02 -2.16
C LEU A 39 -4.10 -4.27 -0.76
N GLU A 40 -3.23 -4.30 0.23
CA GLU A 40 -3.56 -4.67 1.60
C GLU A 40 -3.28 -3.48 2.53
N PRO A 41 -4.30 -2.79 3.06
CA PRO A 41 -4.13 -1.74 4.06
C PRO A 41 -3.88 -2.33 5.46
N GLN A 42 -3.04 -1.66 6.24
CA GLN A 42 -2.74 -1.97 7.64
C GLN A 42 -2.42 -0.67 8.40
N ASP A 43 -3.36 -0.17 9.21
CA ASP A 43 -3.22 1.07 9.98
C ASP A 43 -2.71 2.24 9.10
N ASP A 44 -1.53 2.78 9.43
CA ASP A 44 -0.86 3.87 8.71
C ASP A 44 0.00 3.39 7.52
N GLN A 45 -0.18 2.13 7.11
CA GLN A 45 0.57 1.45 6.08
C GLN A 45 -0.35 0.81 5.02
N TYR A 46 0.19 0.56 3.84
CA TYR A 46 -0.35 -0.45 2.94
C TYR A 46 0.76 -1.19 2.20
N THR A 47 0.46 -2.41 1.74
CA THR A 47 1.32 -3.19 0.86
C THR A 47 0.64 -3.44 -0.48
N LEU A 48 1.33 -3.10 -1.56
CA LEU A 48 1.01 -3.45 -2.94
C LEU A 48 1.80 -4.69 -3.34
N SER A 49 1.12 -5.68 -3.90
CA SER A 49 1.74 -6.84 -4.54
C SER A 49 1.17 -7.01 -5.94
N ILE A 50 2.06 -7.14 -6.92
CA ILE A 50 1.71 -7.44 -8.31
C ILE A 50 2.51 -8.68 -8.69
N ARG A 51 1.82 -9.75 -9.05
CA ARG A 51 2.44 -10.99 -9.52
C ARG A 51 2.01 -11.22 -10.96
N HIS A 52 2.98 -11.43 -11.85
CA HIS A 52 2.67 -11.89 -13.20
C HIS A 52 2.13 -13.33 -13.13
N PRO A 53 1.16 -13.73 -13.99
CA PRO A 53 0.55 -15.07 -13.91
C PRO A 53 1.52 -16.25 -14.03
N ASP A 54 2.67 -16.07 -14.68
CA ASP A 54 3.72 -17.09 -14.78
C ASP A 54 4.59 -17.24 -13.52
N GLY A 55 4.40 -16.38 -12.51
CA GLY A 55 5.16 -16.36 -11.27
C GLY A 55 6.61 -15.89 -11.38
N LYS A 56 7.09 -15.53 -12.58
CA LYS A 56 8.49 -15.18 -12.83
C LYS A 56 8.78 -13.71 -12.59
N SER A 57 7.81 -12.84 -12.85
CA SER A 57 7.91 -11.41 -12.62
C SER A 57 6.98 -10.96 -11.52
N TRP A 58 7.46 -10.09 -10.64
CA TRP A 58 6.68 -9.60 -9.52
C TRP A 58 7.19 -8.24 -9.01
N ARG A 59 6.29 -7.51 -8.35
CA ARG A 59 6.57 -6.30 -7.58
C ARG A 59 5.94 -6.44 -6.21
N GLU A 60 6.65 -5.95 -5.21
CA GLU A 60 6.12 -5.74 -3.87
C GLU A 60 6.56 -4.36 -3.39
N GLU A 61 5.65 -3.61 -2.79
CA GLU A 61 5.89 -2.27 -2.31
C GLU A 61 5.11 -2.03 -1.02
N THR A 62 5.78 -1.51 0.00
CA THR A 62 5.18 -1.06 1.24
C THR A 62 5.23 0.46 1.29
N VAL A 63 4.12 1.08 1.62
CA VAL A 63 4.01 2.52 1.82
C VAL A 63 3.54 2.78 3.24
N GLN A 64 4.35 3.50 4.00
CA GLN A 64 4.08 3.91 5.37
C GLN A 64 3.89 5.41 5.43
N LEU A 65 2.84 5.89 6.07
CA LEU A 65 2.71 7.31 6.40
C LEU A 65 3.51 7.63 7.66
N THR A 66 4.28 8.71 7.61
CA THR A 66 4.88 9.33 8.79
C THR A 66 3.80 10.00 9.64
N PRO A 67 4.05 10.36 10.91
CA PRO A 67 3.10 11.13 11.73
C PRO A 67 2.66 12.47 11.11
N ALA A 68 3.46 13.02 10.18
CA ALA A 68 3.14 14.22 9.41
C ALA A 68 2.30 13.95 8.15
N GLY A 69 1.89 12.70 7.91
CA GLY A 69 1.14 12.27 6.72
C GLY A 69 1.99 12.16 5.45
N VAL A 70 3.32 12.26 5.55
CA VAL A 70 4.22 12.12 4.40
C VAL A 70 4.50 10.64 4.14
N PRO A 71 4.37 10.14 2.90
CA PRO A 71 4.61 8.73 2.58
C PRO A 71 6.12 8.42 2.51
N GLU A 72 6.48 7.27 3.07
CA GLU A 72 7.75 6.58 2.88
C GLU A 72 7.49 5.26 2.17
N VAL A 73 8.21 5.02 1.08
CA VAL A 73 8.01 3.89 0.18
C VAL A 73 9.24 3.00 0.24
N LYS A 74 9.03 1.69 0.33
CA LYS A 74 10.06 0.68 0.13
C LYS A 74 9.53 -0.37 -0.82
N GLY A 75 10.27 -0.68 -1.85
CA GLY A 75 9.81 -1.67 -2.81
C GLY A 75 10.91 -2.45 -3.49
N ILE A 76 10.47 -3.55 -4.10
CA ILE A 76 11.28 -4.50 -4.82
C ILE A 76 10.54 -4.91 -6.10
N ILE A 77 11.29 -4.99 -7.20
CA ILE A 77 10.80 -5.48 -8.48
C ILE A 77 11.74 -6.58 -8.92
N ASN A 78 11.19 -7.76 -9.23
CA ASN A 78 11.87 -8.83 -9.93
C ASN A 78 11.24 -8.96 -11.32
N GLN A 79 12.02 -8.72 -12.36
CA GLN A 79 11.56 -8.84 -13.74
C GLN A 79 12.37 -9.91 -14.46
N ALA A 80 11.69 -10.94 -14.94
CA ALA A 80 12.28 -11.98 -15.77
C ALA A 80 12.23 -11.60 -17.26
N PHE A 81 13.31 -11.92 -17.97
CA PHE A 81 13.42 -11.82 -19.43
C PHE A 81 13.72 -13.23 -19.96
N ASP A 82 12.66 -14.00 -20.21
CA ASP A 82 12.75 -15.40 -20.61
C ASP A 82 13.55 -15.58 -21.92
N ASP A 83 13.34 -14.67 -22.88
CA ASP A 83 14.05 -14.60 -24.15
C ASP A 83 15.58 -14.47 -24.01
N ARG A 84 16.03 -13.95 -22.87
CA ARG A 84 17.45 -13.70 -22.57
C ARG A 84 17.99 -14.55 -21.42
N GLY A 85 17.18 -15.45 -20.87
CA GLY A 85 17.52 -16.21 -19.66
C GLY A 85 18.07 -15.29 -18.56
N ALA A 86 17.39 -14.16 -18.34
CA ALA A 86 17.89 -13.07 -17.51
C ALA A 86 16.86 -12.57 -16.50
N THR A 87 17.35 -11.89 -15.47
CA THR A 87 16.54 -11.31 -14.40
C THR A 87 17.10 -9.97 -13.97
N LEU A 88 16.22 -8.98 -13.85
CA LEU A 88 16.51 -7.70 -13.23
C LEU A 88 15.84 -7.64 -11.85
N LEU A 89 16.64 -7.39 -10.82
CA LEU A 89 16.17 -7.10 -9.48
C LEU A 89 16.41 -5.61 -9.20
N VAL A 90 15.35 -4.91 -8.83
CA VAL A 90 15.39 -3.50 -8.40
C VAL A 90 14.93 -3.44 -6.96
N THR A 91 15.71 -2.81 -6.08
CA THR A 91 15.22 -2.39 -4.76
C THR A 91 15.24 -0.88 -4.69
N TYR A 92 14.19 -0.27 -4.17
CA TYR A 92 14.08 1.18 -4.10
C TYR A 92 13.44 1.65 -2.80
N GLU A 93 13.83 2.84 -2.40
CA GLU A 93 13.27 3.56 -1.26
C GLU A 93 12.99 5.00 -1.67
N ALA A 94 11.86 5.55 -1.26
CA ALA A 94 11.48 6.93 -1.51
C ALA A 94 10.89 7.57 -0.25
N GLY A 95 11.15 8.84 -0.03
CA GLY A 95 10.58 9.58 1.11
C GLY A 95 11.14 10.99 1.22
N PRO A 96 11.06 11.61 2.41
CA PRO A 96 11.57 12.97 2.64
C PRO A 96 13.04 13.17 2.27
N ASN A 97 13.84 12.11 2.35
CA ASN A 97 15.27 12.11 2.06
C ASN A 97 15.59 11.94 0.56
N GLY A 98 14.58 11.83 -0.30
CA GLY A 98 14.74 11.61 -1.73
C GLY A 98 14.41 10.18 -2.14
N TYR A 99 15.01 9.76 -3.25
CA TYR A 99 14.80 8.46 -3.87
C TYR A 99 16.13 7.77 -4.10
N VAL A 100 16.21 6.49 -3.74
CA VAL A 100 17.32 5.61 -4.10
C VAL A 100 16.78 4.36 -4.76
N ALA A 101 17.44 3.91 -5.83
CA ALA A 101 17.20 2.61 -6.43
C ALA A 101 18.50 1.89 -6.71
N LYS A 102 18.52 0.59 -6.41
CA LYS A 102 19.64 -0.32 -6.62
C LYS A 102 19.22 -1.38 -7.63
N TYR A 103 20.05 -1.59 -8.64
CA TYR A 103 19.77 -2.50 -9.75
C TYR A 103 20.79 -3.63 -9.78
N ARG A 104 20.30 -4.87 -9.86
CA ARG A 104 21.12 -6.07 -10.04
C ARG A 104 20.60 -6.85 -11.23
N TYR A 105 21.47 -7.09 -12.20
CA TYR A 105 21.14 -7.84 -13.41
C TYR A 105 21.94 -9.14 -13.48
N LYS A 106 21.23 -10.25 -13.67
CA LYS A 106 21.80 -11.58 -13.85
C LYS A 106 21.33 -12.14 -15.18
N SER A 107 22.22 -12.76 -15.95
CA SER A 107 21.88 -13.46 -17.20
C SER A 107 22.77 -14.68 -17.36
N ASN A 108 22.26 -15.71 -18.03
CA ASN A 108 23.04 -16.91 -18.36
C ASN A 108 24.22 -16.60 -19.29
N SER A 109 24.15 -15.51 -20.06
CA SER A 109 25.16 -15.13 -21.07
C SER A 109 26.21 -14.15 -20.53
N GLN A 110 26.04 -13.59 -19.33
CA GLN A 110 26.95 -12.60 -18.77
C GLN A 110 27.15 -12.80 -17.26
N PRO A 111 28.39 -12.63 -16.75
CA PRO A 111 28.62 -12.64 -15.32
C PRO A 111 27.77 -11.58 -14.63
N GLU A 112 27.39 -11.88 -13.39
CA GLU A 112 26.59 -10.98 -12.56
C GLU A 112 27.25 -9.59 -12.49
N ARG A 113 26.50 -8.55 -12.87
CA ARG A 113 27.02 -7.18 -12.90
C ARG A 113 26.90 -6.53 -11.52
N PRO A 114 27.84 -5.63 -11.15
CA PRO A 114 27.77 -4.89 -9.89
C PRO A 114 26.49 -4.09 -9.78
N ILE A 115 26.09 -3.81 -8.52
CA ILE A 115 24.90 -3.04 -8.21
C ILE A 115 25.10 -1.59 -8.69
N TYR A 116 24.22 -1.12 -9.58
CA TYR A 116 24.15 0.30 -9.92
C TYR A 116 23.17 0.99 -8.98
N GLY A 117 23.54 2.15 -8.44
CA GLY A 117 22.70 2.97 -7.58
C GLY A 117 22.33 4.28 -8.27
N ILE A 118 21.04 4.57 -8.39
CA ILE A 118 20.55 5.90 -8.73
C ILE A 118 20.12 6.55 -7.41
N LEU A 119 20.62 7.76 -7.15
CA LEU A 119 20.23 8.58 -6.00
C LEU A 119 19.73 9.92 -6.51
N LEU A 120 18.51 10.28 -6.14
CA LEU A 120 17.90 11.56 -6.44
C LEU A 120 17.54 12.24 -5.12
N SER A 121 18.03 13.46 -4.89
CA SER A 121 17.64 14.24 -3.73
C SER A 121 16.18 14.67 -3.82
N SER A 122 15.55 14.93 -2.68
CA SER A 122 14.18 15.46 -2.62
C SER A 122 14.04 16.79 -3.35
N THR A 123 15.08 17.64 -3.32
CA THR A 123 15.12 18.89 -4.10
C THR A 123 15.00 18.63 -5.61
N LEU A 124 15.76 17.66 -6.14
CA LEU A 124 15.71 17.32 -7.57
C LEU A 124 14.35 16.73 -7.96
N LEU A 125 13.79 15.84 -7.14
CA LEU A 125 12.47 15.26 -7.37
C LEU A 125 11.37 16.33 -7.38
N LYS A 126 11.46 17.31 -6.47
CA LYS A 126 10.49 18.42 -6.39
C LYS A 126 10.54 19.32 -7.63
N VAL A 127 11.72 19.55 -8.21
CA VAL A 127 11.87 20.32 -9.46
C VAL A 127 11.31 19.57 -10.66
N ALA A 128 11.35 18.23 -10.66
CA ALA A 128 10.87 17.41 -11.76
C ALA A 128 9.33 17.22 -11.80
N ALA A 129 8.64 17.43 -10.67
CA ALA A 129 7.18 17.26 -10.54
C ALA A 129 6.36 18.52 -10.90
N GLY A 130 6.95 19.41 -11.71
CA GLY A 130 6.41 20.74 -12.07
C GLY A 130 4.99 20.74 -12.64
#